data_AF-A0AAE6WM17-F1
#
_entry.id   AF-A0AAE6WM17-F1
#
_cell.length_a   1.000
_cell.length_b   1.000
_cell.length_c   1.000
_cell.angle_alpha   90.00
_cell.angle_beta   90.00
_cell.angle_gamma   90.00
#
_symmetry.space_group_name_H-M   'P 1'
#
loop_
_entity.id
_entity.type
_entity.pdbx_description
1 polymer ?
#
loop_
_entity_poly.entity_id
_entity_poly.type
_entity_poly.pdbx_seq_one_letter_code
_entity_poly.pdbx_strand_id
1 'polypeptide(L)'
;MKKANLVTTMICLLSLPLSSFSAFAAADDFREWKGTNEKSVGVVHEETSTISDSKINEMIERAKESISQEKKNKKNSLRAEALDTTYSYIAFEDGVSYVYEEASSANPELIILDSDNQKAEALSSKQSQLQGIASDFIADGVGGKQEITQSGTYLSTKLTLPQDSMVDKKVAAYNYGGFFYLANTSGAIGSWVADMGLSYYTNVGQSQTETGWKPIIIVKQKTSATAWTAYKSDIFDPNYKEGQYRNAYKSGSDVNLYLWYNYNGKVRLKLDGTTICSERTCTTPGDTKTITIIESADKLNIPQISNWKLLSTVVSNDNTGKNRAIYSNIKVDGTPVPNNKFSIPQEDHAKVTRDNNNTVTIDVDSDIYKY
;
A
#
# COMPACT_ATOMS: atom_id res chain seq x y z
N MET A 1 49.92 60.35 -46.16
CA MET A 1 50.04 59.93 -44.73
C MET A 1 48.79 60.38 -43.99
N LYS A 2 48.15 59.50 -43.17
CA LYS A 2 47.06 59.79 -42.18
C LYS A 2 45.76 60.39 -42.81
N LYS A 3 44.51 59.97 -42.48
CA LYS A 3 43.75 59.88 -41.20
C LYS A 3 43.60 61.27 -40.52
N ALA A 4 42.44 61.76 -40.06
CA ALA A 4 41.00 61.36 -40.15
C ALA A 4 40.12 62.63 -39.76
N ASN A 5 38.84 62.68 -39.32
CA ASN A 5 37.87 61.67 -38.86
C ASN A 5 36.40 62.23 -38.72
N LEU A 6 35.38 61.44 -39.12
CA LEU A 6 34.08 61.19 -38.42
C LEU A 6 32.92 62.23 -38.31
N VAL A 7 31.78 61.71 -37.82
CA VAL A 7 30.46 62.32 -37.45
C VAL A 7 29.58 62.69 -38.67
N THR A 8 28.50 61.99 -39.08
CA THR A 8 27.37 61.24 -38.44
C THR A 8 26.08 62.07 -38.40
N THR A 9 25.02 61.55 -39.05
CA THR A 9 23.70 62.16 -39.17
C THR A 9 22.62 61.17 -38.73
N MET A 10 21.58 61.64 -38.04
CA MET A 10 20.50 60.82 -37.48
C MET A 10 19.21 60.98 -38.28
N ILE A 11 18.58 59.87 -38.68
CA ILE A 11 17.25 59.84 -39.31
C ILE A 11 16.44 58.69 -38.68
N CYS A 12 15.24 58.99 -38.21
CA CYS A 12 14.28 57.97 -37.75
C CYS A 12 13.51 57.39 -38.93
N LEU A 13 13.30 56.07 -38.93
CA LEU A 13 12.28 55.41 -39.74
C LEU A 13 11.27 54.72 -38.81
N LEU A 14 9.98 54.83 -39.15
CA LEU A 14 8.91 54.09 -38.48
C LEU A 14 8.92 52.63 -38.98
N SER A 15 8.85 51.68 -38.05
CA SER A 15 8.56 50.28 -38.34
C SER A 15 7.13 49.94 -37.88
N LEU A 16 6.34 49.34 -38.79
CA LEU A 16 5.04 48.78 -38.47
C LEU A 16 5.23 47.44 -37.74
N PRO A 17 4.53 47.18 -36.62
CA PRO A 17 4.56 45.87 -35.97
C PRO A 17 3.76 44.86 -36.80
N LEU A 18 4.45 43.96 -37.49
CA LEU A 18 3.84 42.75 -38.03
C LEU A 18 3.42 41.84 -36.87
N SER A 19 2.12 41.65 -36.69
CA SER A 19 1.57 40.71 -35.71
C SER A 19 1.82 39.26 -36.16
N SER A 20 3.00 38.73 -35.81
CA SER A 20 3.32 37.32 -36.00
C SER A 20 2.40 36.47 -35.12
N PHE A 21 1.40 35.84 -35.73
CA PHE A 21 0.68 34.74 -35.10
C PHE A 21 1.65 33.59 -34.88
N SER A 22 2.13 33.44 -33.64
CA SER A 22 2.80 32.23 -33.19
C SER A 22 1.80 31.08 -33.28
N ALA A 23 1.88 30.29 -34.35
CA ALA A 23 1.21 29.01 -34.43
C ALA A 23 1.81 28.11 -33.34
N PHE A 24 1.13 28.05 -32.20
CA PHE A 24 1.37 27.03 -31.18
C PHE A 24 0.91 25.68 -31.73
N ALA A 25 1.71 25.12 -32.63
CA ALA A 25 1.80 23.69 -32.79
C ALA A 25 2.34 23.14 -31.48
N ALA A 26 1.43 22.79 -30.56
CA ALA A 26 1.75 21.83 -29.53
C ALA A 26 2.10 20.53 -30.27
N ALA A 27 3.40 20.26 -30.39
CA ALA A 27 3.83 18.90 -30.63
C ALA A 27 3.49 18.13 -29.35
N ASP A 28 2.66 17.10 -29.46
CA ASP A 28 2.62 16.03 -28.48
C ASP A 28 3.99 15.34 -28.53
N ASP A 29 4.92 15.88 -27.76
CA ASP A 29 6.30 15.44 -27.62
C ASP A 29 6.27 14.07 -26.94
N PHE A 30 6.13 13.02 -27.75
CA PHE A 30 5.78 11.66 -27.32
C PHE A 30 6.83 11.07 -26.38
N ARG A 31 6.65 11.35 -25.08
CA ARG A 31 7.56 10.92 -24.02
C ARG A 31 7.33 9.45 -23.73
N GLU A 32 8.16 8.63 -24.35
CA GLU A 32 8.30 7.22 -23.99
C GLU A 32 8.78 7.11 -22.52
N TRP A 33 7.85 6.86 -21.61
CA TRP A 33 8.16 6.67 -20.19
C TRP A 33 9.11 5.48 -20.00
N LYS A 34 10.15 5.65 -19.18
CA LYS A 34 11.16 4.62 -18.88
C LYS A 34 11.18 4.27 -17.41
N GLY A 35 11.17 2.97 -17.08
CA GLY A 35 11.33 2.47 -15.71
C GLY A 35 12.78 2.53 -15.21
N THR A 36 13.05 2.10 -13.97
CA THR A 36 14.42 2.09 -13.39
C THR A 36 15.34 1.00 -13.95
N ASN A 37 14.88 0.29 -14.97
CA ASN A 37 15.62 -0.68 -15.78
C ASN A 37 15.82 -0.20 -17.23
N GLU A 38 15.55 1.08 -17.51
CA GLU A 38 15.60 1.73 -18.84
C GLU A 38 14.70 1.10 -19.92
N LYS A 39 13.84 0.14 -19.55
CA LYS A 39 12.79 -0.38 -20.42
C LYS A 39 11.60 0.58 -20.45
N SER A 40 10.87 0.56 -21.56
CA SER A 40 9.65 1.34 -21.76
C SER A 40 8.52 0.86 -20.84
N VAL A 41 7.82 1.79 -20.19
CA VAL A 41 6.66 1.51 -19.35
C VAL A 41 5.42 1.41 -20.24
N GLY A 42 4.72 0.26 -20.20
CA GLY A 42 3.39 0.14 -20.78
C GLY A 42 2.36 0.78 -19.87
N VAL A 43 1.56 1.73 -20.36
CA VAL A 43 0.44 2.31 -19.60
C VAL A 43 -0.85 1.59 -20.00
N VAL A 44 -1.60 1.12 -19.01
CA VAL A 44 -2.86 0.40 -19.16
C VAL A 44 -3.95 1.24 -18.49
N HIS A 45 -4.83 1.81 -19.30
CA HIS A 45 -5.96 2.61 -18.83
C HIS A 45 -7.17 1.70 -18.54
N GLU A 46 -7.58 1.66 -17.29
CA GLU A 46 -8.79 0.98 -16.81
C GLU A 46 -9.65 1.90 -15.92
N GLU A 47 -9.42 3.20 -15.96
CA GLU A 47 -10.25 4.26 -15.39
C GLU A 47 -11.38 4.70 -16.34
N THR A 48 -12.44 5.32 -15.80
CA THR A 48 -13.48 6.01 -16.59
C THR A 48 -13.02 7.39 -17.07
N SER A 49 -12.19 8.07 -16.27
CA SER A 49 -11.90 9.49 -16.40
C SER A 49 -10.42 9.71 -16.73
N THR A 50 -10.12 10.05 -17.99
CA THR A 50 -8.76 10.14 -18.54
C THR A 50 -7.78 10.90 -17.64
N ILE A 51 -6.79 10.18 -17.09
CA ILE A 51 -5.71 10.80 -16.33
C ILE A 51 -4.71 11.47 -17.29
N SER A 52 -4.27 12.68 -16.95
CA SER A 52 -3.33 13.44 -17.78
C SER A 52 -1.91 12.89 -17.75
N ASP A 53 -1.18 13.00 -18.86
CA ASP A 53 0.23 12.59 -18.99
C ASP A 53 1.15 13.17 -17.92
N SER A 54 0.87 14.40 -17.45
CA SER A 54 1.62 15.02 -16.35
C SER A 54 1.47 14.22 -15.04
N LYS A 55 0.30 13.63 -14.80
CA LYS A 55 0.01 12.80 -13.62
C LYS A 55 0.53 11.38 -13.79
N ILE A 56 0.43 10.81 -15.00
CA ILE A 56 1.08 9.54 -15.37
C ILE A 56 2.59 9.63 -15.11
N ASN A 57 3.23 10.71 -15.58
CA ASN A 57 4.64 10.99 -15.33
C ASN A 57 4.95 11.20 -13.83
N GLU A 58 4.08 11.87 -13.06
CA GLU A 58 4.24 12.01 -11.60
C GLU A 58 4.30 10.64 -10.92
N MET A 59 3.35 9.75 -11.24
CA MET A 59 3.27 8.42 -10.63
C MET A 59 4.45 7.52 -11.04
N ILE A 60 4.88 7.56 -12.31
CA ILE A 60 6.02 6.80 -12.79
C ILE A 60 7.33 7.26 -12.14
N GLU A 61 7.63 8.57 -12.09
CA GLU A 61 8.85 9.04 -11.42
C GLU A 61 8.85 8.76 -9.91
N ARG A 62 7.69 8.79 -9.27
CA ARG A 62 7.52 8.49 -7.84
C ARG A 62 7.66 7.00 -7.51
N ALA A 63 7.19 6.13 -8.40
CA ALA A 63 7.47 4.70 -8.36
C ALA A 63 8.98 4.45 -8.53
N LYS A 64 9.58 5.06 -9.56
CA LYS A 64 11.02 4.97 -9.86
C LYS A 64 11.89 5.44 -8.70
N GLU A 65 11.54 6.53 -8.02
CA GLU A 65 12.28 6.99 -6.85
C GLU A 65 12.23 5.95 -5.73
N SER A 66 11.03 5.48 -5.38
CA SER A 66 10.80 4.50 -4.30
C SER A 66 11.53 3.17 -4.57
N ILE A 67 11.48 2.68 -5.80
CA ILE A 67 12.18 1.47 -6.25
C ILE A 67 13.70 1.68 -6.26
N SER A 68 14.17 2.86 -6.69
CA SER A 68 15.59 3.21 -6.66
C SER A 68 16.16 3.30 -5.25
N GLN A 69 15.37 3.77 -4.26
CA GLN A 69 15.77 3.76 -2.85
C GLN A 69 15.94 2.32 -2.34
N GLU A 70 15.00 1.42 -2.60
CA GLU A 70 15.12 0.00 -2.21
C GLU A 70 16.29 -0.71 -2.91
N LYS A 71 16.50 -0.48 -4.21
CA LYS A 71 17.65 -1.00 -4.97
C LYS A 71 18.99 -0.49 -4.41
N LYS A 72 19.07 0.76 -3.94
CA LYS A 72 20.26 1.30 -3.24
C LYS A 72 20.45 0.64 -1.86
N ASN A 73 19.38 0.52 -1.07
CA ASN A 73 19.42 -0.09 0.26
C ASN A 73 19.88 -1.56 0.21
N LYS A 74 19.43 -2.34 -0.77
CA LYS A 74 19.93 -3.71 -1.01
C LYS A 74 21.42 -3.76 -1.34
N LYS A 75 21.90 -2.89 -2.24
CA LYS A 75 23.32 -2.84 -2.66
C LYS A 75 24.28 -2.51 -1.50
N ASN A 76 23.81 -1.80 -0.48
CA ASN A 76 24.60 -1.50 0.72
C ASN A 76 24.68 -2.67 1.72
N SER A 77 24.03 -3.80 1.46
CA SER A 77 24.08 -4.99 2.32
C SER A 77 25.17 -5.98 1.88
N LEU A 78 25.91 -6.54 2.83
CA LEU A 78 27.00 -7.50 2.60
C LEU A 78 26.54 -8.90 2.12
N ARG A 79 25.25 -9.06 1.79
CA ARG A 79 24.63 -10.29 1.27
C ARG A 79 23.68 -9.97 0.10
N ALA A 80 24.14 -9.15 -0.83
CA ALA A 80 23.43 -8.86 -2.07
C ALA A 80 23.46 -10.07 -3.02
N GLU A 81 22.69 -11.12 -2.70
CA GLU A 81 22.34 -12.14 -3.68
C GLU A 81 21.56 -11.50 -4.82
N ALA A 82 21.93 -11.83 -6.06
CA ALA A 82 21.26 -11.35 -7.26
C ALA A 82 19.95 -12.12 -7.52
N LEU A 83 19.04 -12.11 -6.52
CA LEU A 83 17.66 -12.52 -6.72
C LEU A 83 16.94 -11.45 -7.53
N ASP A 84 16.62 -11.80 -8.78
CA ASP A 84 15.71 -11.06 -9.62
C ASP A 84 14.44 -10.73 -8.83
N THR A 85 14.32 -9.45 -8.47
CA THR A 85 13.31 -8.96 -7.53
C THR A 85 12.23 -8.22 -8.31
N THR A 86 10.98 -8.62 -8.12
CA THR A 86 9.83 -7.84 -8.61
C THR A 86 9.50 -6.71 -7.65
N TYR A 87 9.28 -5.53 -8.20
CA TYR A 87 8.95 -4.32 -7.46
C TYR A 87 7.56 -3.82 -7.86
N SER A 88 6.58 -3.99 -6.98
CA SER A 88 5.26 -3.37 -7.10
C SER A 88 5.23 -2.09 -6.29
N TYR A 89 4.77 -1.00 -6.91
CA TYR A 89 4.55 0.30 -6.27
C TYR A 89 3.10 0.73 -6.52
N ILE A 90 2.40 1.12 -5.47
CA ILE A 90 0.97 1.40 -5.51
C ILE A 90 0.68 2.73 -4.81
N ALA A 91 0.02 3.65 -5.51
CA ALA A 91 -0.46 4.92 -4.96
C ALA A 91 -1.99 5.00 -5.01
N PHE A 92 -2.62 5.64 -4.02
CA PHE A 92 -4.08 5.84 -3.98
C PHE A 92 -4.50 7.25 -3.53
N GLU A 93 -5.40 7.89 -4.28
CA GLU A 93 -5.99 9.23 -4.07
C GLU A 93 -7.43 9.21 -4.57
N ASP A 94 -8.38 9.83 -3.85
CA ASP A 94 -9.74 10.16 -4.32
C ASP A 94 -10.53 9.09 -5.11
N GLY A 95 -10.32 7.80 -4.79
CA GLY A 95 -10.98 6.68 -5.48
C GLY A 95 -10.31 6.27 -6.81
N VAL A 96 -9.07 6.70 -7.03
CA VAL A 96 -8.16 6.29 -8.11
C VAL A 96 -6.96 5.56 -7.49
N SER A 97 -6.56 4.45 -8.12
CA SER A 97 -5.39 3.66 -7.78
C SER A 97 -4.43 3.61 -8.97
N TYR A 98 -3.13 3.77 -8.68
CA TYR A 98 -2.05 3.65 -9.66
C TYR A 98 -1.18 2.46 -9.25
N VAL A 99 -1.15 1.40 -10.06
CA VAL A 99 -0.36 0.20 -9.81
C VAL A 99 0.78 0.16 -10.83
N TYR A 100 2.01 0.40 -10.37
CA TYR A 100 3.22 0.26 -11.17
C TYR A 100 3.92 -1.05 -10.82
N GLU A 101 4.27 -1.89 -11.79
CA GLU A 101 5.09 -3.08 -11.57
C GLU A 101 6.35 -3.08 -12.43
N GLU A 102 7.50 -3.23 -11.77
CA GLU A 102 8.76 -3.67 -12.39
C GLU A 102 8.95 -5.15 -12.05
N ALA A 103 8.37 -6.03 -12.87
CA ALA A 103 8.59 -7.47 -12.77
C ALA A 103 9.98 -7.87 -13.26
N SER A 104 10.53 -8.94 -12.68
CA SER A 104 11.75 -9.59 -13.17
C SER A 104 11.59 -10.21 -14.56
N SER A 105 10.42 -10.77 -14.84
CA SER A 105 10.06 -11.51 -16.05
C SER A 105 9.65 -10.63 -17.26
N ALA A 106 9.18 -9.40 -17.02
CA ALA A 106 8.44 -8.62 -18.01
C ALA A 106 9.08 -7.24 -18.30
N ASN A 107 8.34 -6.40 -19.02
CA ASN A 107 8.60 -4.96 -19.10
C ASN A 107 7.85 -4.24 -17.97
N PRO A 108 8.27 -3.02 -17.56
CA PRO A 108 7.51 -2.24 -16.60
C PRO A 108 6.12 -1.91 -17.12
N GLU A 109 5.14 -1.88 -16.22
CA GLU A 109 3.79 -1.42 -16.54
C GLU A 109 3.25 -0.48 -15.46
N LEU A 110 2.33 0.40 -15.86
CA LEU A 110 1.48 1.21 -14.98
C LEU A 110 0.02 0.93 -15.36
N ILE A 111 -0.76 0.43 -14.42
CA ILE A 111 -2.21 0.30 -14.54
C ILE A 111 -2.88 1.44 -13.77
N ILE A 112 -3.80 2.13 -14.44
CA ILE A 112 -4.58 3.26 -13.91
C ILE A 112 -6.02 2.79 -13.76
N LEU A 113 -6.62 3.03 -12.59
CA LEU A 113 -7.80 2.33 -12.11
C LEU A 113 -8.68 3.29 -11.30
N ASP A 114 -9.99 3.38 -11.58
CA ASP A 114 -10.92 4.20 -10.77
C ASP A 114 -12.18 3.47 -10.25
N SER A 115 -12.70 3.99 -9.13
CA SER A 115 -13.84 3.43 -8.42
C SER A 115 -15.16 3.47 -9.20
N ASP A 116 -15.28 4.32 -10.23
CA ASP A 116 -16.52 4.50 -11.00
C ASP A 116 -16.77 3.36 -11.99
N ASN A 117 -15.71 2.74 -12.54
CA ASN A 117 -15.82 1.70 -13.58
C ASN A 117 -16.56 0.41 -13.15
N GLN A 118 -16.93 0.26 -11.86
CA GLN A 118 -17.75 -0.86 -11.36
C GLN A 118 -18.93 -0.46 -10.44
N LYS A 119 -19.29 0.82 -10.30
CA LYS A 119 -20.45 1.22 -9.47
C LYS A 119 -21.81 0.76 -10.03
N ALA A 120 -21.86 0.24 -11.26
CA ALA A 120 -23.08 -0.16 -11.95
C ALA A 120 -23.83 -1.37 -11.31
N GLU A 121 -23.14 -2.28 -10.61
CA GLU A 121 -23.76 -3.50 -10.06
C GLU A 121 -23.69 -3.64 -8.53
N ALA A 122 -22.80 -2.91 -7.84
CA ALA A 122 -22.57 -3.09 -6.40
C ALA A 122 -23.57 -2.35 -5.47
N LEU A 123 -24.44 -1.48 -6.01
CA LEU A 123 -25.11 -0.39 -5.27
C LEU A 123 -26.31 -0.81 -4.39
N SER A 124 -26.48 -2.10 -4.07
CA SER A 124 -27.59 -2.59 -3.21
C SER A 124 -27.17 -3.48 -2.03
N SER A 125 -25.87 -3.66 -1.73
CA SER A 125 -25.44 -4.40 -0.54
C SER A 125 -24.10 -3.93 0.06
N LYS A 126 -23.84 -4.31 1.31
CA LYS A 126 -22.58 -4.12 2.08
C LYS A 126 -22.14 -2.71 2.50
N GLN A 127 -22.85 -1.63 2.19
CA GLN A 127 -22.54 -0.28 2.74
C GLN A 127 -22.67 -0.18 4.29
N SER A 128 -23.11 -1.25 4.97
CA SER A 128 -23.27 -1.35 6.42
C SER A 128 -22.06 -1.90 7.19
N GLN A 129 -21.03 -2.46 6.54
CA GLN A 129 -20.02 -3.31 7.23
C GLN A 129 -18.77 -2.56 7.75
N LEU A 130 -18.77 -1.22 7.85
CA LEU A 130 -17.61 -0.45 8.34
C LEU A 130 -17.91 0.63 9.39
N GLN A 131 -19.13 0.69 9.95
CA GLN A 131 -19.47 1.63 11.03
C GLN A 131 -19.17 1.08 12.46
N GLY A 132 -17.96 0.53 12.64
CA GLY A 132 -17.43 0.17 13.96
C GLY A 132 -16.75 1.38 14.64
N ILE A 133 -17.44 2.08 15.54
CA ILE A 133 -16.90 3.28 16.19
C ILE A 133 -15.98 2.90 17.37
N ALA A 134 -14.69 2.74 17.10
CA ALA A 134 -13.56 2.93 18.03
C ALA A 134 -13.51 2.16 19.38
N SER A 135 -14.53 1.38 19.75
CA SER A 135 -14.63 0.72 21.07
C SER A 135 -14.89 -0.78 20.99
N ASP A 136 -15.22 -1.32 19.82
CA ASP A 136 -15.18 -2.77 19.61
C ASP A 136 -13.93 -3.16 18.82
N PHE A 137 -13.41 -4.32 19.20
CA PHE A 137 -12.07 -4.78 18.88
C PHE A 137 -12.01 -5.34 17.45
N ILE A 138 -13.03 -6.11 17.09
CA ILE A 138 -13.46 -6.55 15.77
C ILE A 138 -15.01 -6.50 15.86
N ALA A 139 -15.70 -6.00 14.84
CA ALA A 139 -17.15 -5.75 14.92
C ALA A 139 -17.99 -6.72 14.05
N ASP A 140 -17.32 -7.54 13.24
CA ASP A 140 -17.85 -8.33 12.14
C ASP A 140 -17.13 -9.69 12.00
N GLY A 141 -16.56 -10.20 13.09
CA GLY A 141 -15.70 -11.38 13.08
C GLY A 141 -15.00 -11.65 14.40
N VAL A 142 -13.91 -12.42 14.36
CA VAL A 142 -13.13 -12.91 15.51
C VAL A 142 -11.63 -12.69 15.33
N GLY A 143 -10.84 -12.68 16.42
CA GLY A 143 -9.39 -12.52 16.31
C GLY A 143 -8.61 -12.10 17.56
N GLY A 144 -7.36 -11.68 17.35
CA GLY A 144 -6.44 -11.20 18.38
C GLY A 144 -5.82 -9.85 18.01
N LYS A 145 -5.59 -8.97 19.00
CA LYS A 145 -4.83 -7.71 18.86
C LYS A 145 -3.80 -7.56 19.97
N GLN A 146 -2.59 -7.20 19.59
CA GLN A 146 -1.56 -6.68 20.48
C GLN A 146 -1.28 -5.22 20.14
N GLU A 147 -1.49 -4.31 21.11
CA GLU A 147 -1.08 -2.91 20.97
C GLU A 147 0.33 -2.66 21.52
N ILE A 148 1.01 -1.67 20.96
CA ILE A 148 2.39 -1.27 21.27
C ILE A 148 2.42 0.24 21.52
N THR A 149 2.81 0.62 22.73
CA THR A 149 2.87 2.02 23.25
C THR A 149 4.24 2.68 23.05
N GLN A 150 5.06 2.16 22.14
CA GLN A 150 6.35 2.74 21.77
C GLN A 150 6.16 3.71 20.62
N SER A 151 6.36 5.00 20.88
CA SER A 151 6.39 6.03 19.86
C SER A 151 7.63 5.91 18.97
N GLY A 152 7.47 6.31 17.71
CA GLY A 152 8.48 6.36 16.66
C GLY A 152 7.80 6.54 15.30
N THR A 153 8.55 6.76 14.23
CA THR A 153 8.03 7.05 12.88
C THR A 153 7.53 5.82 12.13
N TYR A 154 8.14 4.64 12.35
CA TYR A 154 7.71 3.39 11.73
C TYR A 154 7.74 2.18 12.66
N LEU A 155 6.82 1.24 12.43
CA LEU A 155 6.87 -0.13 12.93
C LEU A 155 7.48 -1.04 11.86
N SER A 156 8.29 -2.01 12.26
CA SER A 156 8.73 -3.10 11.38
C SER A 156 8.73 -4.44 12.11
N THR A 157 8.34 -5.52 11.43
CA THR A 157 8.30 -6.88 11.98
C THR A 157 8.40 -7.91 10.86
N LYS A 158 8.95 -9.10 11.15
CA LYS A 158 8.84 -10.26 10.25
C LYS A 158 7.57 -11.02 10.63
N LEU A 159 6.56 -10.93 9.77
CA LEU A 159 5.33 -11.72 9.82
C LEU A 159 5.57 -13.06 9.13
N THR A 160 5.55 -14.15 9.87
CA THR A 160 5.42 -15.49 9.28
C THR A 160 3.94 -15.73 8.98
N LEU A 161 3.62 -15.95 7.70
CA LEU A 161 2.27 -16.25 7.24
C LEU A 161 1.84 -17.65 7.65
N PRO A 162 0.53 -17.86 7.88
CA PRO A 162 0.00 -19.18 8.21
C PRO A 162 0.08 -20.12 7.01
N GLN A 163 0.11 -21.42 7.29
CA GLN A 163 -0.19 -22.45 6.29
C GLN A 163 -1.69 -22.41 5.98
N ASP A 164 -2.11 -22.80 4.77
CA ASP A 164 -3.52 -22.72 4.36
C ASP A 164 -4.48 -23.56 5.23
N SER A 165 -3.95 -24.60 5.89
CA SER A 165 -4.66 -25.43 6.87
C SER A 165 -4.92 -24.75 8.22
N MET A 166 -4.40 -23.53 8.43
CA MET A 166 -4.61 -22.70 9.62
C MET A 166 -5.54 -21.51 9.33
N VAL A 167 -6.21 -21.47 8.17
CA VAL A 167 -6.98 -20.32 7.70
C VAL A 167 -8.34 -20.75 7.17
N ASP A 168 -9.41 -20.35 7.85
CA ASP A 168 -10.77 -20.50 7.33
C ASP A 168 -11.09 -19.39 6.32
N LYS A 169 -11.70 -19.78 5.20
CA LYS A 169 -11.95 -18.89 4.07
C LYS A 169 -13.04 -17.84 4.34
N LYS A 170 -14.03 -18.19 5.18
CA LYS A 170 -15.15 -17.36 5.71
C LYS A 170 -15.61 -16.23 4.76
N VAL A 171 -15.57 -14.98 5.19
CA VAL A 171 -15.81 -13.80 4.34
C VAL A 171 -14.47 -13.17 3.94
N ALA A 172 -13.55 -13.04 4.90
CA ALA A 172 -12.14 -12.72 4.67
C ALA A 172 -11.30 -13.07 5.91
N ALA A 173 -10.01 -13.32 5.73
CA ALA A 173 -9.04 -13.42 6.82
C ALA A 173 -7.90 -12.40 6.61
N TYR A 174 -7.47 -11.73 7.68
CA TYR A 174 -6.49 -10.65 7.61
C TYR A 174 -5.39 -10.80 8.66
N ASN A 175 -4.15 -10.55 8.24
CA ASN A 175 -2.96 -10.47 9.08
C ASN A 175 -2.30 -9.11 8.83
N TYR A 176 -2.48 -8.17 9.75
CA TYR A 176 -2.10 -6.77 9.58
C TYR A 176 -1.58 -6.13 10.86
N GLY A 177 -0.75 -5.10 10.68
CA GLY A 177 -0.48 -4.12 11.72
C GLY A 177 -1.15 -2.78 11.40
N GLY A 178 -0.77 -1.75 12.13
CA GLY A 178 -1.20 -0.38 11.84
C GLY A 178 -1.04 0.52 13.05
N PHE A 179 -1.85 1.58 13.11
CA PHE A 179 -1.79 2.56 14.19
C PHE A 179 -3.16 3.12 14.56
N PHE A 180 -3.18 3.77 15.73
CA PHE A 180 -4.23 4.66 16.19
C PHE A 180 -3.62 6.03 16.54
N TYR A 181 -4.19 7.11 16.01
CA TYR A 181 -4.01 8.48 16.47
C TYR A 181 -5.34 8.98 17.02
N LEU A 182 -5.40 9.27 18.32
CA LEU A 182 -6.58 9.83 18.98
C LEU A 182 -6.45 11.35 19.08
N ALA A 183 -7.34 12.07 18.39
CA ALA A 183 -7.39 13.53 18.45
C ALA A 183 -7.96 14.00 19.80
N ASN A 184 -7.29 14.96 20.45
CA ASN A 184 -7.75 15.56 21.71
C ASN A 184 -8.82 16.64 21.44
N THR A 185 -9.96 16.21 20.93
CA THR A 185 -11.08 17.04 20.46
C THR A 185 -12.41 16.45 20.94
N SER A 186 -13.49 17.25 20.92
CA SER A 186 -14.82 16.72 21.24
C SER A 186 -15.22 15.60 20.28
N GLY A 187 -15.66 14.46 20.82
CA GLY A 187 -15.95 13.25 20.04
C GLY A 187 -14.75 12.60 19.34
N ALA A 188 -13.51 13.06 19.61
CA ALA A 188 -12.27 12.66 18.96
C ALA A 188 -12.27 12.85 17.42
N ILE A 189 -12.96 13.88 16.93
CA ILE A 189 -12.98 14.25 15.50
C ILE A 189 -11.58 14.69 15.05
N GLY A 190 -11.13 14.18 13.89
CA GLY A 190 -9.76 14.30 13.41
C GLY A 190 -8.85 13.12 13.80
N SER A 191 -9.34 12.14 14.57
CA SER A 191 -8.61 10.89 14.83
C SER A 191 -8.34 10.12 13.55
N TRP A 192 -7.23 9.38 13.51
CA TRP A 192 -6.85 8.53 12.39
C TRP A 192 -6.59 7.09 12.83
N VAL A 193 -6.97 6.13 12.01
CA VAL A 193 -6.65 4.70 12.16
C VAL A 193 -6.14 4.18 10.83
N ALA A 194 -5.18 3.26 10.86
CA ALA A 194 -4.85 2.48 9.67
C ALA A 194 -4.81 0.98 9.97
N ASP A 195 -5.22 0.21 8.97
CA ASP A 195 -5.16 -1.25 8.88
C ASP A 195 -4.23 -1.57 7.69
N MET A 196 -3.07 -2.17 7.94
CA MET A 196 -1.95 -2.23 6.98
C MET A 196 -1.26 -3.60 7.04
N GLY A 197 -1.36 -4.40 5.99
CA GLY A 197 -0.76 -5.74 5.97
C GLY A 197 -1.23 -6.58 4.80
N LEU A 198 -1.79 -7.76 5.11
CA LEU A 198 -2.14 -8.80 4.15
C LEU A 198 -3.55 -9.38 4.40
N SER A 199 -4.22 -9.77 3.32
CA SER A 199 -5.53 -10.41 3.26
C SER A 199 -5.44 -11.75 2.52
N TYR A 200 -6.15 -12.78 2.97
CA TYR A 200 -6.15 -14.10 2.36
C TYR A 200 -7.09 -14.17 1.14
N TYR A 201 -6.61 -14.79 0.07
CA TYR A 201 -7.31 -15.03 -1.19
C TYR A 201 -7.17 -16.50 -1.61
N THR A 202 -8.16 -17.01 -2.35
CA THR A 202 -8.27 -18.44 -2.68
C THR A 202 -8.54 -18.71 -4.16
N ASN A 203 -8.22 -17.73 -4.99
CA ASN A 203 -8.43 -17.67 -6.43
C ASN A 203 -7.19 -17.07 -7.13
N VAL A 204 -6.01 -17.38 -6.61
CA VAL A 204 -4.72 -16.87 -7.10
C VAL A 204 -3.94 -17.97 -7.86
N GLY A 205 -2.74 -17.65 -8.32
CA GLY A 205 -1.93 -18.53 -9.17
C GLY A 205 -2.37 -18.50 -10.63
N GLN A 206 -1.59 -19.16 -11.50
CA GLN A 206 -1.78 -19.09 -12.96
C GLN A 206 -3.20 -19.54 -13.37
N SER A 207 -3.75 -20.54 -12.67
CA SER A 207 -5.07 -21.12 -12.91
C SER A 207 -6.20 -20.54 -12.05
N GLN A 208 -5.93 -19.57 -11.17
CA GLN A 208 -6.88 -19.07 -10.15
C GLN A 208 -7.45 -20.16 -9.22
N THR A 209 -6.64 -21.19 -8.93
CA THR A 209 -6.98 -22.31 -8.04
C THR A 209 -6.12 -22.38 -6.77
N GLU A 210 -5.11 -21.51 -6.67
CA GLU A 210 -4.16 -21.47 -5.56
C GLU A 210 -4.62 -20.48 -4.48
N THR A 211 -3.98 -20.57 -3.32
CA THR A 211 -4.22 -19.72 -2.15
C THR A 211 -3.01 -18.85 -1.87
N GLY A 212 -3.24 -17.68 -1.25
CA GLY A 212 -2.15 -16.77 -0.92
C GLY A 212 -2.63 -15.46 -0.29
N TRP A 213 -1.67 -14.61 0.02
CA TRP A 213 -1.86 -13.40 0.81
C TRP A 213 -1.60 -12.15 -0.04
N LYS A 214 -2.65 -11.40 -0.35
CA LYS A 214 -2.52 -10.12 -1.06
C LYS A 214 -2.28 -8.97 -0.09
N PRO A 215 -1.57 -7.90 -0.48
CA PRO A 215 -1.50 -6.67 0.29
C PRO A 215 -2.88 -6.13 0.67
N ILE A 216 -2.94 -5.31 1.72
CA ILE A 216 -4.09 -4.44 1.99
C ILE A 216 -3.66 -3.19 2.77
N ILE A 217 -4.24 -2.04 2.41
CA ILE A 217 -4.19 -0.82 3.23
C ILE A 217 -5.57 -0.15 3.26
N ILE A 218 -6.03 0.16 4.47
CA ILE A 218 -7.23 0.98 4.72
C ILE A 218 -6.83 2.03 5.77
N VAL A 219 -6.89 3.30 5.40
CA VAL A 219 -6.72 4.44 6.31
C VAL A 219 -8.10 5.04 6.56
N LYS A 220 -8.40 5.43 7.80
CA LYS A 220 -9.72 5.95 8.22
C LYS A 220 -9.52 7.22 9.03
N GLN A 221 -10.21 8.31 8.69
CA GLN A 221 -10.28 9.53 9.48
C GLN A 221 -11.66 9.69 10.12
N LYS A 222 -11.73 10.04 11.41
CA LYS A 222 -12.99 10.35 12.08
C LYS A 222 -13.44 11.77 11.72
N THR A 223 -14.41 11.89 10.83
CA THR A 223 -14.87 13.18 10.26
C THR A 223 -16.12 13.74 10.95
N SER A 224 -16.85 12.94 11.71
CA SER A 224 -17.90 13.41 12.64
C SER A 224 -17.91 12.59 13.94
N ALA A 225 -18.80 12.90 14.88
CA ALA A 225 -18.94 12.12 16.12
C ALA A 225 -19.23 10.63 15.86
N THR A 226 -19.91 10.30 14.74
CA THR A 226 -20.32 8.94 14.35
C THR A 226 -19.68 8.44 13.05
N ALA A 227 -19.22 9.34 12.17
CA ALA A 227 -18.73 8.99 10.83
C ALA A 227 -17.20 8.86 10.75
N TRP A 228 -16.76 7.87 9.97
CA TRP A 228 -15.39 7.71 9.52
C TRP A 228 -15.33 7.78 7.98
N THR A 229 -14.46 8.62 7.44
CA THR A 229 -14.11 8.63 6.01
C THR A 229 -12.97 7.65 5.78
N ALA A 230 -13.14 6.72 4.83
CA ALA A 230 -12.13 5.72 4.48
C ALA A 230 -11.34 6.15 3.24
N TYR A 231 -10.01 6.20 3.38
CA TYR A 231 -9.03 6.36 2.32
C TYR A 231 -8.36 4.99 2.13
N LYS A 232 -8.83 4.23 1.12
CA LYS A 232 -8.31 2.91 0.76
C LYS A 232 -7.79 2.93 -0.67
N SER A 233 -6.96 1.95 -1.02
CA SER A 233 -6.75 1.60 -2.43
C SER A 233 -7.89 0.65 -2.83
N ASP A 234 -8.68 0.99 -3.85
CA ASP A 234 -9.87 0.21 -4.23
C ASP A 234 -9.54 -1.15 -4.87
N ILE A 235 -8.28 -1.36 -5.23
CA ILE A 235 -7.71 -2.66 -5.64
C ILE A 235 -7.82 -3.79 -4.62
N PHE A 236 -8.30 -3.51 -3.40
CA PHE A 236 -8.55 -4.53 -2.36
C PHE A 236 -10.04 -4.81 -2.14
N ASP A 237 -10.92 -4.24 -2.96
CA ASP A 237 -12.31 -4.71 -3.07
C ASP A 237 -12.34 -6.03 -3.87
N PRO A 238 -13.07 -7.08 -3.41
CA PRO A 238 -13.08 -8.39 -4.08
C PRO A 238 -13.75 -8.38 -5.46
N ASN A 239 -14.46 -7.31 -5.83
CA ASN A 239 -15.00 -7.12 -7.19
C ASN A 239 -13.95 -6.49 -8.14
N TYR A 240 -12.87 -5.94 -7.60
CA TYR A 240 -11.88 -5.19 -8.36
C TYR A 240 -10.86 -6.11 -9.05
N LYS A 241 -10.47 -5.79 -10.29
CA LYS A 241 -9.58 -6.65 -11.10
C LYS A 241 -8.25 -6.94 -10.43
N GLU A 242 -7.58 -5.93 -9.85
CA GLU A 242 -6.33 -6.13 -9.11
C GLU A 242 -6.55 -6.95 -7.81
N GLY A 243 -7.72 -6.79 -7.16
CA GLY A 243 -8.18 -7.62 -6.06
C GLY A 243 -8.41 -9.08 -6.48
N GLN A 244 -8.78 -9.32 -7.73
CA GLN A 244 -8.95 -10.65 -8.34
C GLN A 244 -7.71 -11.19 -9.07
N TYR A 245 -6.66 -10.38 -9.25
CA TYR A 245 -5.48 -10.73 -10.05
C TYR A 245 -4.62 -11.86 -9.47
N ARG A 246 -3.71 -12.42 -10.29
CA ARG A 246 -3.23 -13.79 -10.05
C ARG A 246 -2.05 -13.93 -9.08
N ASN A 247 -1.26 -12.89 -8.83
CA ASN A 247 -0.12 -13.00 -7.91
C ASN A 247 -0.50 -12.67 -6.45
N ALA A 248 0.20 -13.29 -5.50
CA ALA A 248 0.04 -13.10 -4.05
C ALA A 248 1.28 -13.58 -3.26
N TYR A 249 1.45 -13.11 -2.02
CA TYR A 249 2.48 -13.63 -1.11
C TYR A 249 2.13 -15.06 -0.67
N LYS A 250 3.14 -15.93 -0.62
CA LYS A 250 2.96 -17.37 -0.44
C LYS A 250 2.59 -17.72 1.01
N SER A 251 1.55 -18.53 1.20
CA SER A 251 1.20 -19.09 2.52
C SER A 251 2.39 -19.84 3.14
N GLY A 252 2.54 -19.78 4.46
CA GLY A 252 3.67 -20.37 5.18
C GLY A 252 5.02 -19.65 5.03
N SER A 253 5.10 -18.55 4.26
CA SER A 253 6.35 -17.80 4.04
C SER A 253 6.53 -16.62 5.00
N ASP A 254 7.77 -16.11 5.09
CA ASP A 254 8.10 -14.88 5.83
C ASP A 254 7.94 -13.63 4.97
N VAL A 255 7.24 -12.61 5.51
CA VAL A 255 7.15 -11.27 4.93
C VAL A 255 7.64 -10.23 5.94
N ASN A 256 8.63 -9.44 5.56
CA ASN A 256 9.05 -8.27 6.33
C ASN A 256 8.05 -7.14 6.10
N LEU A 257 7.26 -6.83 7.13
CA LEU A 257 6.25 -5.79 7.17
C LEU A 257 6.87 -4.50 7.72
N TYR A 258 6.68 -3.37 7.03
CA TYR A 258 7.08 -2.03 7.48
C TYR A 258 5.92 -1.05 7.33
N LEU A 259 5.60 -0.31 8.39
CA LEU A 259 4.43 0.57 8.49
C LEU A 259 4.87 1.97 8.91
N TRP A 260 4.62 2.97 8.07
CA TRP A 260 4.80 4.39 8.40
C TRP A 260 3.43 5.09 8.44
N TYR A 261 3.09 5.74 9.54
CA TYR A 261 1.92 6.63 9.59
C TYR A 261 2.20 7.98 8.90
N ASN A 262 3.48 8.37 8.82
CA ASN A 262 3.91 9.61 8.20
C ASN A 262 5.33 9.46 7.62
N TYR A 263 5.39 8.96 6.39
CA TYR A 263 6.57 8.98 5.52
C TYR A 263 6.44 10.19 4.58
N ASN A 264 7.20 11.26 4.82
CA ASN A 264 7.18 12.51 4.03
C ASN A 264 5.77 13.13 3.86
N GLY A 265 4.92 13.01 4.89
CA GLY A 265 3.52 13.44 4.91
C GLY A 265 2.50 12.36 4.57
N LYS A 266 2.92 11.16 4.17
CA LYS A 266 2.06 10.12 3.56
C LYS A 266 2.01 8.85 4.43
N VAL A 267 0.90 8.11 4.40
CA VAL A 267 0.88 6.77 5.03
C VAL A 267 1.52 5.80 4.04
N ARG A 268 2.50 4.99 4.48
CA ARG A 268 3.21 4.02 3.63
C ARG A 268 3.27 2.65 4.30
N LEU A 269 2.98 1.61 3.52
CA LEU A 269 3.18 0.20 3.79
C LEU A 269 4.30 -0.31 2.87
N LYS A 270 5.26 -1.08 3.39
CA LYS A 270 6.14 -1.93 2.58
C LYS A 270 6.07 -3.38 3.05
N LEU A 271 5.99 -4.28 2.07
CA LEU A 271 6.04 -5.73 2.22
C LEU A 271 7.28 -6.23 1.46
N ASP A 272 8.16 -6.99 2.10
CA ASP A 272 9.28 -7.67 1.44
C ASP A 272 9.26 -9.17 1.78
N GLY A 273 8.93 -10.02 0.81
CA GLY A 273 8.65 -11.44 1.02
C GLY A 273 8.68 -12.23 -0.29
N THR A 274 8.11 -13.44 -0.30
CA THR A 274 8.05 -14.30 -1.50
C THR A 274 6.62 -14.39 -2.04
N THR A 275 6.45 -14.15 -3.34
CA THR A 275 5.18 -14.32 -4.05
C THR A 275 5.19 -15.57 -4.91
N ILE A 276 4.00 -16.09 -5.23
CA ILE A 276 3.83 -17.35 -5.99
C ILE A 276 4.12 -17.21 -7.51
N CYS A 277 4.23 -15.99 -8.04
CA CYS A 277 4.59 -15.71 -9.43
C CYS A 277 5.57 -14.53 -9.52
N SER A 278 6.24 -14.36 -10.67
CA SER A 278 7.18 -13.25 -10.90
C SER A 278 6.53 -11.92 -11.29
N GLU A 279 5.29 -11.94 -11.74
CA GLU A 279 4.55 -10.74 -12.16
C GLU A 279 3.08 -10.86 -11.76
N ARG A 280 2.38 -9.73 -11.62
CA ARG A 280 0.97 -9.68 -11.18
C ARG A 280 0.05 -10.59 -12.00
N THR A 281 0.31 -10.74 -13.31
CA THR A 281 -0.48 -11.54 -14.26
C THR A 281 -0.40 -13.05 -14.02
N CYS A 282 0.66 -13.51 -13.34
CA CYS A 282 1.04 -14.92 -13.19
C CYS A 282 1.07 -15.71 -14.53
N THR A 283 1.60 -15.10 -15.59
CA THR A 283 1.97 -15.86 -16.80
C THR A 283 3.18 -16.77 -16.56
N THR A 284 4.05 -16.41 -15.62
CA THR A 284 5.24 -17.11 -15.16
C THR A 284 5.10 -17.43 -13.66
N PRO A 285 4.56 -18.60 -13.30
CA PRO A 285 4.48 -19.05 -11.91
C PRO A 285 5.85 -19.47 -11.37
N GLY A 286 6.12 -19.20 -10.09
CA GLY A 286 7.37 -19.51 -9.40
C GLY A 286 7.65 -18.57 -8.22
N ASP A 287 8.17 -19.15 -7.13
CA ASP A 287 8.57 -18.43 -5.90
C ASP A 287 9.54 -17.27 -6.21
N THR A 288 9.00 -16.05 -6.24
CA THR A 288 9.75 -14.84 -6.62
C THR A 288 9.88 -13.89 -5.44
N LYS A 289 11.06 -13.25 -5.31
CA LYS A 289 11.32 -12.25 -4.28
C LYS A 289 10.65 -10.94 -4.66
N THR A 290 9.63 -10.52 -3.91
CA THR A 290 8.79 -9.37 -4.29
C THR A 290 8.70 -8.33 -3.19
N ILE A 291 8.99 -7.09 -3.55
CA ILE A 291 8.80 -5.91 -2.72
C ILE A 291 7.57 -5.17 -3.21
N THR A 292 6.55 -5.07 -2.36
CA THR A 292 5.39 -4.20 -2.58
C THR A 292 5.52 -2.95 -1.71
N ILE A 293 5.41 -1.77 -2.31
CA ILE A 293 5.26 -0.49 -1.61
C ILE A 293 3.86 0.03 -1.91
N ILE A 294 3.11 0.41 -0.88
CA ILE A 294 1.78 1.03 -1.03
C ILE A 294 1.74 2.30 -0.20
N GLU A 295 1.29 3.41 -0.77
CA GLU A 295 1.17 4.66 -0.02
C GLU A 295 -0.02 5.52 -0.46
N SER A 296 -0.49 6.38 0.46
CA SER A 296 -1.41 7.45 0.07
C SER A 296 -0.71 8.31 -0.99
N ALA A 297 -1.41 8.61 -2.09
CA ALA A 297 -0.86 9.48 -3.10
C ALA A 297 -0.74 10.91 -2.53
N ASP A 298 -1.74 11.34 -1.75
CA ASP A 298 -1.73 12.57 -0.97
C ASP A 298 -0.88 12.58 0.29
N LYS A 299 -0.62 13.79 0.79
CA LYS A 299 -0.04 14.05 2.11
C LYS A 299 -1.13 14.22 3.17
N LEU A 300 -1.50 13.11 3.82
CA LEU A 300 -2.44 13.09 4.95
C LEU A 300 -1.89 13.77 6.21
N ASN A 301 -0.56 13.95 6.30
CA ASN A 301 0.17 14.66 7.37
C ASN A 301 -0.22 14.26 8.80
N ILE A 302 -0.49 12.97 9.01
CA ILE A 302 -0.97 12.44 10.29
C ILE A 302 0.04 12.79 11.41
N PRO A 303 -0.40 13.41 12.53
CA PRO A 303 0.47 13.72 13.67
C PRO A 303 1.01 12.46 14.38
N GLN A 304 1.89 12.65 15.36
CA GLN A 304 2.42 11.55 16.17
C GLN A 304 1.29 10.68 16.74
N ILE A 305 1.27 9.41 16.31
CA ILE A 305 0.28 8.41 16.72
C ILE A 305 0.33 8.11 18.23
N SER A 306 -0.78 7.61 18.75
CA SER A 306 -0.93 7.16 20.13
C SER A 306 -0.29 5.78 20.32
N ASN A 307 -0.76 4.77 19.57
CA ASN A 307 -0.31 3.37 19.65
C ASN A 307 -0.10 2.78 18.25
N TRP A 308 0.86 1.86 18.12
CA TRP A 308 0.86 0.87 17.03
C TRP A 308 0.01 -0.35 17.42
N LYS A 309 -0.40 -1.15 16.44
CA LYS A 309 -1.14 -2.40 16.64
C LYS A 309 -0.64 -3.53 15.71
N LEU A 310 -0.86 -4.77 16.14
CA LEU A 310 -0.65 -6.01 15.38
C LEU A 310 -1.87 -6.92 15.60
N LEU A 311 -2.42 -7.48 14.52
CA LEU A 311 -3.66 -8.27 14.53
C LEU A 311 -3.59 -9.52 13.65
N SER A 312 -4.40 -10.52 14.03
CA SER A 312 -4.85 -11.61 13.16
C SER A 312 -6.36 -11.75 13.37
N THR A 313 -7.12 -11.77 12.28
CA THR A 313 -8.60 -11.68 12.32
C THR A 313 -9.25 -12.53 11.24
N VAL A 314 -10.51 -12.92 11.45
CA VAL A 314 -11.41 -13.53 10.46
C VAL A 314 -12.76 -12.83 10.49
N VAL A 315 -13.15 -12.21 9.38
CA VAL A 315 -14.49 -11.64 9.17
C VAL A 315 -15.45 -12.77 8.80
N SER A 316 -16.58 -12.84 9.50
CA SER A 316 -17.55 -13.94 9.35
C SER A 316 -18.96 -13.53 9.80
N ASN A 317 -19.99 -14.03 9.11
CA ASN A 317 -21.39 -13.74 9.43
C ASN A 317 -21.90 -14.47 10.70
N ASP A 318 -21.06 -15.33 11.30
CA ASP A 318 -21.38 -16.22 12.41
C ASP A 318 -20.41 -16.08 13.59
N ASN A 319 -19.53 -15.06 13.56
CA ASN A 319 -18.45 -14.83 14.53
C ASN A 319 -17.65 -16.11 14.86
N THR A 320 -17.23 -16.84 13.83
CA THR A 320 -16.35 -18.01 13.97
C THR A 320 -15.31 -18.08 12.85
N GLY A 321 -14.20 -18.75 13.10
CA GLY A 321 -13.16 -19.00 12.09
C GLY A 321 -11.79 -19.31 12.67
N LYS A 322 -10.84 -19.57 11.77
CA LYS A 322 -9.43 -19.85 12.04
C LYS A 322 -8.52 -18.92 11.24
N ASN A 323 -7.48 -18.38 11.87
CA ASN A 323 -6.37 -17.66 11.22
C ASN A 323 -5.20 -17.59 12.22
N ARG A 324 -3.96 -17.42 11.73
CA ARG A 324 -2.78 -17.31 12.58
C ARG A 324 -1.79 -16.30 12.03
N ALA A 325 -1.16 -15.53 12.91
CA ALA A 325 -0.03 -14.67 12.59
C ALA A 325 1.09 -14.85 13.62
N ILE A 326 2.34 -14.89 13.16
CA ILE A 326 3.52 -14.82 14.05
C ILE A 326 4.32 -13.58 13.67
N TYR A 327 4.21 -12.54 14.48
CA TYR A 327 4.97 -11.31 14.35
C TYR A 327 6.24 -11.40 15.19
N SER A 328 7.41 -11.39 14.55
CA SER A 328 8.70 -11.52 15.22
C SER A 328 9.61 -10.33 14.93
N ASN A 329 10.71 -10.17 15.70
CA ASN A 329 11.70 -9.12 15.47
C ASN A 329 11.07 -7.71 15.47
N ILE A 330 10.06 -7.50 16.33
CA ILE A 330 9.18 -6.31 16.31
C ILE A 330 9.97 -5.08 16.75
N LYS A 331 10.01 -4.05 15.90
CA LYS A 331 10.85 -2.87 16.07
C LYS A 331 10.06 -1.60 15.79
N VAL A 332 10.32 -0.55 16.56
CA VAL A 332 9.88 0.81 16.25
C VAL A 332 11.13 1.66 16.01
N ASP A 333 11.19 2.35 14.88
CA ASP A 333 12.39 3.05 14.36
C ASP A 333 13.66 2.18 14.38
N GLY A 334 13.51 0.89 14.09
CA GLY A 334 14.60 -0.10 14.08
C GLY A 334 15.03 -0.61 15.46
N THR A 335 14.65 0.06 16.55
CA THR A 335 14.90 -0.38 17.94
C THR A 335 13.88 -1.46 18.35
N PRO A 336 14.32 -2.61 18.89
CA PRO A 336 13.41 -3.66 19.37
C PRO A 336 12.43 -3.14 20.43
N VAL A 337 11.16 -3.53 20.34
CA VAL A 337 10.14 -3.17 21.32
C VAL A 337 10.35 -3.99 22.60
N PRO A 338 10.50 -3.37 23.79
CA PRO A 338 10.66 -4.08 25.05
C PRO A 338 9.31 -4.57 25.61
N ASN A 339 9.33 -5.65 26.40
CA ASN A 339 8.11 -6.33 26.89
C ASN A 339 7.12 -5.43 27.67
N ASN A 340 7.59 -4.33 28.26
CA ASN A 340 6.76 -3.35 28.98
C ASN A 340 6.08 -2.30 28.07
N LYS A 341 6.36 -2.28 26.76
CA LYS A 341 5.67 -1.43 25.77
C LYS A 341 4.49 -2.11 25.09
N PHE A 342 4.38 -3.43 25.20
CA PHE A 342 3.22 -4.19 24.76
C PHE A 342 2.10 -4.14 25.81
N SER A 343 0.93 -3.63 25.42
CA SER A 343 -0.28 -3.59 26.25
C SER A 343 -0.77 -4.99 26.67
N ILE A 344 -1.73 -5.06 27.58
CA ILE A 344 -2.57 -6.26 27.74
C ILE A 344 -3.20 -6.55 26.35
N PRO A 345 -3.10 -7.78 25.81
CA PRO A 345 -3.73 -8.10 24.54
C PRO A 345 -5.25 -8.10 24.66
N GLN A 346 -5.92 -7.91 23.53
CA GLN A 346 -7.35 -8.17 23.41
C GLN A 346 -7.53 -9.46 22.58
N GLU A 347 -8.50 -10.28 22.99
CA GLU A 347 -8.71 -11.66 22.53
C GLU A 347 -10.21 -11.91 22.41
N ASP A 348 -10.66 -12.40 21.25
CA ASP A 348 -12.05 -12.79 20.93
C ASP A 348 -11.94 -14.05 20.07
N HIS A 349 -12.41 -15.19 20.59
CA HIS A 349 -12.18 -16.51 19.98
C HIS A 349 -10.71 -16.77 19.54
N ALA A 350 -9.74 -16.22 20.27
CA ALA A 350 -8.31 -16.29 19.96
C ALA A 350 -7.41 -16.36 21.19
N LYS A 351 -6.11 -16.62 20.96
CA LYS A 351 -5.03 -16.44 21.93
C LYS A 351 -3.90 -15.59 21.34
N VAL A 352 -3.56 -14.51 22.04
CA VAL A 352 -2.34 -13.73 21.85
C VAL A 352 -1.31 -14.19 22.90
N THR A 353 -0.15 -14.62 22.42
CA THR A 353 0.98 -15.03 23.27
C THR A 353 2.22 -14.22 22.93
N ARG A 354 3.06 -13.97 23.93
CA ARG A 354 4.33 -13.25 23.80
C ARG A 354 5.47 -14.09 24.35
N ASP A 355 6.60 -14.10 23.66
CA ASP A 355 7.83 -14.76 24.13
C ASP A 355 8.91 -13.75 24.56
N ASN A 356 10.03 -14.26 25.08
CA ASN A 356 11.17 -13.43 25.49
C ASN A 356 12.08 -13.02 24.32
N ASN A 357 11.78 -13.47 23.09
CA ASN A 357 12.53 -13.16 21.87
C ASN A 357 11.87 -12.02 21.06
N ASN A 358 10.92 -11.30 21.66
CA ASN A 358 10.16 -10.22 21.02
C ASN A 358 9.35 -10.75 19.81
N THR A 359 8.63 -11.85 20.07
CA THR A 359 7.61 -12.45 19.19
C THR A 359 6.22 -12.30 19.82
N VAL A 360 5.24 -11.93 18.99
CA VAL A 360 3.80 -12.00 19.27
C VAL A 360 3.21 -13.06 18.34
N THR A 361 2.71 -14.17 18.90
CA THR A 361 1.88 -15.12 18.15
C THR A 361 0.41 -14.83 18.44
N ILE A 362 -0.37 -14.67 17.39
CA ILE A 362 -1.82 -14.54 17.46
C ILE A 362 -2.42 -15.77 16.77
N ASP A 363 -3.17 -16.55 17.54
CA ASP A 363 -3.77 -17.82 17.13
C ASP A 363 -5.28 -17.69 17.27
N VAL A 364 -6.01 -17.64 16.16
CA VAL A 364 -7.47 -17.49 16.10
C VAL A 364 -8.05 -18.85 15.78
N ASP A 365 -8.90 -19.38 16.65
CA ASP A 365 -9.63 -20.64 16.43
C ASP A 365 -10.84 -20.70 17.37
N SER A 366 -12.03 -20.44 16.83
CA SER A 366 -13.30 -20.44 17.58
C SER A 366 -13.74 -21.82 18.12
N ASP A 367 -13.16 -22.93 17.63
CA ASP A 367 -13.43 -24.25 18.19
C ASP A 367 -12.65 -24.49 19.50
N ILE A 368 -11.47 -23.87 19.61
CA ILE A 368 -10.53 -24.02 20.74
C ILE A 368 -10.75 -22.93 21.78
N TYR A 369 -10.86 -21.67 21.34
CA TYR A 369 -11.01 -20.50 22.19
C TYR A 369 -12.47 -20.03 22.17
N LYS A 370 -13.09 -19.87 23.35
CA LYS A 370 -14.53 -19.65 23.51
C LYS A 370 -14.82 -18.58 24.57
N TYR A 371 -14.56 -17.33 24.19
CA TYR A 371 -14.81 -16.12 24.97
C TYR A 371 -15.13 -14.99 24.00
#